data_AF-A0A972IDY1-F1
#
_entry.id   AF-A0A972IDY1-F1
#
_cell.length_a   1.000
_cell.length_b   1.000
_cell.length_c   1.000
_cell.angle_alpha   90.00
_cell.angle_beta   90.00
_cell.angle_gamma   90.00
#
_symmetry.space_group_name_H-M   'P 1'
#
loop_
_entity.id
_entity.type
_entity.pdbx_description
1 polymer ?
#
loop_
_entity_poly.entity_id
_entity_poly.type
_entity_poly.pdbx_seq_one_letter_code
_entity_poly.pdbx_strand_id
1 'polypeptide(L)'
;MDNTTQPVLTASNVFFYKLITPEFKDVVTPNVDTVYCTAWLDLTKSPVVLHAPDTSDRHYVMQIMDAYSNTFASLGRRTTGAK
;
A
#
# COMPACT_ATOMS: atom_id res chain seq x y z
N MET A 1 -15.01 -10.81 -8.62
CA MET A 1 -13.67 -10.76 -9.24
C MET A 1 -12.75 -11.44 -8.25
N ASP A 2 -11.98 -12.42 -8.73
CA ASP A 2 -11.03 -13.16 -7.91
C ASP A 2 -9.80 -12.26 -7.66
N ASN A 3 -9.67 -11.77 -6.42
CA ASN A 3 -8.59 -10.88 -6.01
C ASN A 3 -7.35 -11.65 -5.48
N THR A 4 -7.29 -12.98 -5.64
CA THR A 4 -6.21 -13.81 -5.08
C THR A 4 -5.01 -13.99 -6.01
N THR A 5 -5.16 -13.64 -7.30
CA THR A 5 -4.06 -13.66 -8.26
C THR A 5 -3.36 -12.31 -8.21
N GLN A 6 -2.08 -12.29 -7.79
CA GLN A 6 -1.23 -11.10 -7.91
C GLN A 6 -1.29 -10.62 -9.36
N PRO A 7 -1.73 -9.38 -9.64
CA PRO A 7 -1.50 -8.84 -10.97
C PRO A 7 0.02 -8.85 -11.19
N VAL A 8 0.47 -9.27 -12.37
CA VAL A 8 1.79 -8.86 -12.90
C VAL A 8 1.98 -7.41 -12.48
N LEU A 9 3.10 -7.02 -11.86
CA LEU A 9 3.40 -5.68 -11.31
C LEU A 9 3.07 -4.56 -12.31
N THR A 10 1.78 -4.29 -12.46
CA THR A 10 1.20 -3.52 -13.54
C THR A 10 0.59 -2.34 -12.85
N ALA A 11 1.04 -1.18 -13.27
CA ALA A 11 0.50 0.09 -12.83
C ALA A 11 -1.00 0.11 -13.19
N SER A 12 -1.84 -0.11 -12.18
CA SER A 12 -3.28 -0.34 -12.34
C SER A 12 -4.12 0.60 -11.49
N ASN A 13 -3.49 1.43 -10.65
CA ASN A 13 -4.16 2.38 -9.76
C ASN A 13 -5.16 1.71 -8.80
N VAL A 14 -5.00 0.41 -8.52
CA VAL A 14 -5.84 -0.38 -7.63
C VAL A 14 -4.98 -0.96 -6.51
N PHE A 15 -5.52 -0.98 -5.28
CA PHE A 15 -4.89 -1.65 -4.14
C PHE A 15 -5.14 -3.15 -4.17
N PHE A 16 -4.10 -3.91 -3.91
CA PHE A 16 -4.13 -5.36 -3.70
C PHE A 16 -3.63 -5.67 -2.29
N TYR A 17 -4.22 -6.68 -1.66
CA TYR A 17 -3.80 -7.16 -0.35
C TYR A 17 -3.76 -8.68 -0.37
N LYS A 18 -2.88 -9.25 0.45
CA LYS A 18 -2.75 -10.69 0.62
C LYS A 18 -2.67 -10.98 2.12
N LEU A 19 -3.38 -12.01 2.56
CA LEU A 19 -3.30 -12.45 3.95
C LEU A 19 -1.92 -13.07 4.20
N ILE A 20 -1.37 -12.78 5.38
CA ILE A 20 -0.11 -13.37 5.82
C ILE A 20 -0.42 -14.77 6.34
N THR A 21 -0.14 -15.79 5.53
CA THR A 21 -0.21 -17.21 5.87
C THR A 21 1.20 -17.83 5.79
N PRO A 22 1.42 -19.08 6.24
CA PRO A 22 2.73 -19.74 6.10
C PRO A 22 3.27 -19.79 4.66
N GLU A 23 2.40 -19.70 3.67
CA GLU A 23 2.70 -19.70 2.24
C GLU A 23 3.07 -18.31 1.70
N PHE A 24 2.95 -17.25 2.49
CA PHE A 24 3.30 -15.89 2.07
C PHE A 24 4.83 -15.73 1.93
N LYS A 25 5.29 -15.29 0.76
CA LYS A 25 6.72 -15.13 0.42
C LYS A 25 7.06 -13.76 -0.18
N ASP A 26 6.11 -12.84 -0.23
CA ASP A 26 6.25 -11.59 -0.98
C ASP A 26 7.14 -10.57 -0.22
N VAL A 27 7.25 -10.71 1.11
CA VAL A 27 8.13 -9.90 1.98
C VAL A 27 8.84 -10.83 2.96
N VAL A 28 10.13 -10.58 3.20
CA VAL A 28 10.92 -11.28 4.22
C VAL A 28 10.48 -10.79 5.61
N THR A 29 10.16 -11.73 6.51
CA THR A 29 9.75 -11.44 7.91
C THR A 29 8.65 -10.36 8.00
N PRO A 30 7.44 -10.64 7.50
CA PRO A 30 6.36 -9.66 7.52
C PRO A 30 5.97 -9.31 8.97
N ASN A 31 5.60 -8.05 9.19
CA ASN A 31 5.07 -7.62 10.48
C ASN A 31 3.70 -8.27 10.74
N VAL A 32 3.49 -8.79 11.94
CA VAL A 32 2.22 -9.41 12.37
C VAL A 32 1.25 -8.41 13.00
N ASP A 33 1.70 -7.19 13.29
CA ASP A 33 0.89 -6.16 13.94
C ASP A 33 0.04 -5.34 12.96
N THR A 34 0.31 -5.43 11.66
CA THR A 34 -0.32 -4.58 10.64
C THR A 34 -0.74 -5.38 9.40
N VAL A 35 -1.91 -5.05 8.86
CA VAL A 35 -2.35 -5.54 7.55
C VAL A 35 -1.69 -4.69 6.46
N TYR A 36 -1.25 -5.34 5.38
CA TYR A 36 -0.60 -4.71 4.25
C TYR A 36 -1.51 -4.69 3.01
N CYS A 37 -1.49 -3.56 2.31
CA CYS A 37 -1.99 -3.44 0.95
C CYS A 37 -1.01 -2.59 0.12
N THR A 38 -0.90 -2.90 -1.18
CA THR A 38 0.04 -2.24 -2.08
C THR A 38 -0.65 -1.92 -3.42
N ALA A 39 -0.25 -0.83 -4.07
CA ALA A 39 -0.66 -0.47 -5.41
C ALA A 39 0.55 0.04 -6.20
N TRP A 40 0.60 -0.28 -7.50
CA TRP A 40 1.45 0.41 -8.46
C TRP A 40 0.61 1.47 -9.18
N LEU A 41 1.09 2.72 -9.16
CA LEU A 41 0.36 3.85 -9.72
C LEU A 41 0.82 4.17 -11.14
N ASP A 42 -0.11 4.23 -12.08
CA ASP A 42 0.10 4.73 -13.44
C ASP A 42 -0.18 6.24 -13.46
N LEU A 43 0.90 7.02 -13.54
CA LEU A 43 0.86 8.48 -13.63
C LEU A 43 1.09 8.99 -15.05
N THR A 44 1.13 8.12 -16.07
CA THR A 44 1.48 8.50 -17.45
C THR A 44 0.43 9.39 -18.12
N LYS A 45 -0.83 9.30 -17.69
CA LYS A 45 -1.96 10.03 -18.29
C LYS A 45 -2.44 11.21 -17.45
N SER A 46 -2.47 11.04 -16.13
CA SER A 46 -3.00 12.04 -15.21
C SER A 46 -2.51 11.79 -13.79
N PRO A 47 -2.56 12.82 -12.92
CA PRO A 47 -2.38 12.64 -11.49
C PRO A 47 -3.39 11.62 -10.92
N VAL A 48 -2.97 10.92 -9.87
CA VAL A 48 -3.82 10.01 -9.08
C VAL A 48 -4.06 10.62 -7.72
N VAL A 49 -5.31 10.57 -7.25
CA VAL A 49 -5.70 11.02 -5.91
C VAL A 49 -5.78 9.79 -4.99
N LEU A 50 -5.00 9.80 -3.92
CA LEU A 50 -5.07 8.80 -2.86
C LEU A 50 -5.87 9.37 -1.68
N HIS A 51 -6.98 8.72 -1.35
CA HIS A 51 -7.81 9.10 -0.21
C HIS A 51 -7.52 8.20 0.99
N ALA A 52 -7.06 8.79 2.09
CA ALA A 52 -6.94 8.11 3.37
C ALA A 52 -8.21 8.39 4.20
N PRO A 53 -8.96 7.36 4.62
CA PRO A 53 -10.08 7.57 5.53
C PRO A 53 -9.57 7.91 6.95
N ASP A 54 -10.44 8.51 7.77
CA ASP A 54 -10.22 8.62 9.21
C ASP A 54 -10.06 7.21 9.80
N THR A 55 -8.92 6.96 10.46
CA THR A 55 -8.59 5.63 11.00
C THR A 55 -9.03 5.44 12.45
N SER A 56 -9.72 6.40 13.05
CA SER A 56 -10.18 6.38 14.44
C SER A 56 -9.04 6.03 15.40
N ASP A 57 -7.95 6.81 15.31
CA ASP A 57 -6.71 6.62 16.07
C ASP A 57 -5.94 5.31 15.83
N ARG A 58 -6.39 4.41 14.94
CA ARG A 58 -5.59 3.23 14.58
C ARG A 58 -4.32 3.65 13.86
N HIS A 59 -3.23 2.97 14.19
CA HIS A 59 -1.95 3.18 13.54
C HIS A 59 -2.05 2.79 12.06
N TYR A 60 -1.62 3.69 11.19
CA TYR A 60 -1.47 3.43 9.76
C TYR A 60 -0.32 4.25 9.20
N VAL A 61 0.29 3.73 8.15
CA VAL A 61 1.28 4.42 7.33
C VAL A 61 1.08 4.01 5.88
N MET A 62 1.12 4.98 4.97
CA MET A 62 1.25 4.77 3.53
C MET A 62 2.64 5.26 3.13
N GLN A 63 3.53 4.32 2.85
CA GLN A 63 4.84 4.61 2.29
C GLN A 63 4.71 4.84 0.79
N ILE A 64 5.14 6.01 0.31
CA ILE A 64 5.08 6.35 -1.10
C ILE A 64 6.50 6.31 -1.66
N MET A 65 6.68 5.48 -2.69
CA MET A 65 7.98 5.17 -3.26
C MET A 65 8.00 5.46 -4.77
N ASP A 66 9.17 5.80 -5.28
CA ASP A 66 9.42 5.81 -6.73
C ASP A 66 9.74 4.39 -7.25
N ALA A 67 9.90 4.27 -8.58
CA ALA A 67 10.23 3.00 -9.23
C ALA A 67 11.61 2.42 -8.82
N TYR A 68 12.47 3.21 -8.19
CA TYR A 68 13.79 2.81 -7.70
C TYR A 68 13.79 2.52 -6.20
N SER A 69 12.62 2.38 -5.60
CA SER A 69 12.43 2.12 -4.17
C SER A 69 12.88 3.25 -3.24
N ASN A 70 13.05 4.47 -3.74
CA ASN A 70 13.27 5.62 -2.86
C ASN A 70 11.95 6.05 -2.24
N THR A 71 11.93 6.23 -0.93
CA THR A 71 10.77 6.78 -0.23
C THR A 71 10.86 8.30 -0.22
N PHE A 72 9.92 8.96 -0.90
CA PHE A 72 9.88 10.43 -0.95
C PHE A 72 8.75 11.03 -0.10
N ALA A 73 7.75 10.21 0.30
CA ALA A 73 6.70 10.63 1.20
C ALA A 73 6.23 9.47 2.10
N SER A 74 5.74 9.82 3.28
CA SER A 74 5.11 8.89 4.22
C SER A 74 3.89 9.59 4.82
N LEU A 75 2.71 9.11 4.48
CA LEU A 75 1.43 9.59 5.01
C LEU A 75 1.01 8.68 6.15
N GLY A 76 0.33 9.20 7.16
CA GLY A 76 -0.05 8.38 8.31
C GLY A 76 -0.23 9.18 9.58
N ARG A 77 -0.61 8.49 10.65
CA ARG A 77 -0.93 9.10 11.94
C ARG A 77 0.14 10.08 12.44
N ARG A 78 1.42 9.80 12.18
CA ARG A 78 2.56 10.62 12.64
C ARG A 78 2.77 11.90 11.82
N THR A 79 2.44 11.89 10.53
CA THR A 79 2.81 12.97 9.59
C THR A 79 1.62 13.79 9.10
N THR A 80 0.44 13.17 8.99
CA THR A 80 -0.79 13.81 8.50
C THR A 80 -1.93 13.81 9.53
N GLY A 81 -1.74 13.15 10.67
CA GLY A 81 -2.82 12.91 11.63
C GLY A 81 -3.74 11.77 11.19
N ALA A 82 -4.89 11.63 11.86
CA ALA A 82 -5.89 10.59 11.58
C ALA A 82 -7.23 11.16 11.08
N LYS A 83 -7.25 12.40 10.58
CA LYS A 83 -8.47 13.12 10.14
C LYS A 83 -8.42 13.42 8.66
#